data_AF-A0A2V1JVL8-F1
#
_entry.id   AF-A0A2V1JVL8-F1
#
_cell.length_a   1.000
_cell.length_b   1.000
_cell.length_c   1.000
_cell.angle_alpha   90.00
_cell.angle_beta   90.00
_cell.angle_gamma   90.00
#
_symmetry.space_group_name_H-M   'P 1'
#
loop_
_entity.id
_entity.type
_entity.pdbx_description
1 polymer ?
#
loop_
_entity_poly.entity_id
_entity_poly.type
_entity_poly.pdbx_seq_one_letter_code
_entity_poly.pdbx_strand_id
1 'polypeptide(L)'
;MSIKECYDKMGADFDEVMQRLGSESFIKRFAVKFLDDSSYQMILDGIEAKDAELAFRGAHTLKGVCSNLGFTKLFEESSKLTEILRGRELVGYEEALAEVEKQYQITVDAIKALDA
;
A
#
# COMPACT_ATOMS: atom_id res chain seq x y z
N MET A 1 -0.09 -0.71 -20.80
CA MET A 1 -1.11 -1.46 -20.03
C MET A 1 -2.30 -0.54 -19.74
N SER A 2 -3.53 -1.04 -19.61
CA SER A 2 -4.68 -0.25 -19.14
C SER A 2 -4.70 -0.13 -17.62
N ILE A 3 -5.43 0.85 -17.07
CA ILE A 3 -5.58 0.99 -15.61
C ILE A 3 -6.33 -0.19 -15.00
N LYS A 4 -7.30 -0.78 -15.71
CA LYS A 4 -8.02 -1.95 -15.21
C LYS A 4 -7.11 -3.18 -15.09
N GLU A 5 -6.31 -3.46 -16.12
CA GLU A 5 -5.29 -4.52 -16.07
C GLU A 5 -4.24 -4.28 -14.97
N CYS A 6 -3.92 -3.00 -14.69
CA CYS A 6 -3.07 -2.64 -13.56
C CYS A 6 -3.72 -3.09 -12.24
N TYR A 7 -4.97 -2.74 -12.01
CA TYR A 7 -5.71 -3.12 -10.80
C TYR A 7 -5.88 -4.64 -10.66
N ASP A 8 -6.19 -5.34 -11.76
CA ASP A 8 -6.30 -6.80 -11.76
C ASP A 8 -4.99 -7.46 -11.31
N LYS A 9 -3.83 -6.98 -11.81
CA LYS A 9 -2.51 -7.49 -11.41
C LYS A 9 -2.18 -7.24 -9.93
N MET A 10 -2.67 -6.14 -9.37
CA MET A 10 -2.50 -5.80 -7.96
C MET A 10 -3.45 -6.60 -7.04
N GLY A 11 -4.41 -7.34 -7.60
CA GLY A 11 -5.52 -7.91 -6.84
C GLY A 11 -6.39 -6.82 -6.21
N ALA A 12 -6.53 -5.69 -6.89
CA ALA A 12 -7.26 -4.50 -6.46
C ALA A 12 -8.65 -4.44 -7.11
N ASP A 13 -9.58 -3.71 -6.50
CA ASP A 13 -10.94 -3.54 -7.02
C ASP A 13 -11.08 -2.20 -7.77
N PHE A 14 -10.93 -2.26 -9.09
CA PHE A 14 -11.07 -1.08 -9.93
C PHE A 14 -12.51 -0.54 -9.95
N ASP A 15 -13.50 -1.44 -9.93
CA ASP A 15 -14.91 -1.06 -10.08
C ASP A 15 -15.40 -0.33 -8.81
N GLU A 16 -14.97 -0.76 -7.62
CA GLU A 16 -15.23 -0.06 -6.36
C GLU A 16 -14.68 1.37 -6.40
N VAL A 17 -13.42 1.55 -6.81
CA VAL A 17 -12.78 2.86 -6.86
C VAL A 17 -13.41 3.75 -7.92
N MET A 18 -13.80 3.18 -9.06
CA MET A 18 -14.51 3.90 -10.11
C MET A 18 -15.88 4.39 -9.66
N GLN A 19 -16.60 3.63 -8.84
CA GLN A 19 -17.87 4.09 -8.24
C GLN A 19 -17.66 5.29 -7.29
N ARG A 20 -16.54 5.33 -6.56
CA ARG A 20 -16.24 6.41 -5.60
C ARG A 20 -15.70 7.67 -6.27
N LEU A 21 -14.78 7.52 -7.23
CA LEU A 21 -14.04 8.64 -7.83
C LEU A 21 -14.59 9.08 -9.20
N GLY A 22 -15.34 8.22 -9.90
CA GLY A 22 -16.09 8.54 -11.12
C GLY A 22 -15.25 8.90 -12.35
N SER A 23 -13.93 8.77 -12.31
CA SER A 23 -13.03 9.18 -13.40
C SER A 23 -11.78 8.35 -13.46
N GLU A 24 -11.65 7.60 -14.55
CA GLU A 24 -10.47 6.79 -14.88
C GLU A 24 -9.19 7.62 -14.89
N SER A 25 -9.26 8.83 -15.45
CA SER A 25 -8.10 9.75 -15.51
C SER A 25 -7.63 10.20 -14.13
N PHE A 26 -8.55 10.46 -13.20
CA PHE A 26 -8.19 10.78 -11.82
C PHE A 26 -7.60 9.57 -11.09
N ILE A 27 -8.20 8.39 -11.29
CA ILE A 27 -7.70 7.13 -10.71
C ILE A 27 -6.28 6.85 -11.18
N LYS A 28 -6.01 6.91 -12.49
CA LYS A 28 -4.67 6.74 -13.04
C LYS A 28 -3.69 7.74 -12.45
N ARG A 29 -4.05 9.02 -12.37
CA ARG A 29 -3.18 10.06 -11.79
C ARG A 29 -2.80 9.75 -10.35
N PHE A 30 -3.76 9.35 -9.51
CA PHE A 30 -3.50 9.06 -8.11
C PHE A 30 -2.77 7.73 -7.91
N ALA A 31 -3.06 6.72 -8.73
CA ALA A 31 -2.31 5.46 -8.75
C ALA A 31 -0.83 5.69 -9.09
N VAL A 32 -0.52 6.51 -10.11
CA VAL A 32 0.88 6.86 -10.43
C VAL A 32 1.54 7.64 -9.30
N LYS A 33 0.82 8.58 -8.68
CA LYS A 33 1.33 9.36 -7.53
C LYS A 33 1.69 8.49 -6.31
N PHE A 34 1.15 7.28 -6.20
CA PHE A 34 1.54 6.33 -5.15
C PHE A 34 3.04 5.99 -5.18
N LEU A 35 3.70 6.07 -6.35
CA LEU A 35 5.14 5.83 -6.45
C LEU A 35 5.98 6.86 -5.66
N ASP A 36 5.42 8.02 -5.35
CA ASP A 36 6.05 9.05 -4.52
C ASP A 36 5.73 8.89 -3.02
N ASP A 37 4.91 7.90 -2.65
CA ASP A 37 4.53 7.66 -1.25
C ASP A 37 5.69 7.03 -0.46
N SER A 38 6.05 7.66 0.66
CA SER A 38 7.17 7.24 1.51
C SER A 38 6.76 6.34 2.68
N SER A 39 5.47 6.00 2.81
CA SER A 39 4.97 5.31 4.00
C SER A 39 5.52 3.90 4.15
N TYR A 40 5.80 3.19 3.04
CA TYR A 40 6.48 1.90 3.08
C TYR A 40 7.93 2.03 3.58
N GLN A 41 8.69 2.99 3.08
CA GLN A 41 10.06 3.24 3.55
C GLN A 41 10.08 3.61 5.03
N MET A 42 9.11 4.40 5.49
CA MET A 42 8.94 4.77 6.89
C MET A 42 8.75 3.55 7.82
N ILE A 43 8.12 2.47 7.33
CA ILE A 43 8.01 1.20 8.08
C ILE A 43 9.39 0.59 8.27
N LEU A 44 10.15 0.47 7.18
CA LEU A 44 11.49 -0.13 7.18
C LEU A 44 12.46 0.66 8.06
N ASP A 45 12.49 1.98 7.90
CA ASP A 45 13.33 2.88 8.70
C ASP A 45 12.99 2.78 10.20
N GLY A 46 11.70 2.69 10.54
CA GLY A 46 11.26 2.52 11.91
C GLY A 46 11.72 1.20 12.52
N ILE A 47 11.65 0.11 11.76
CA ILE A 47 12.12 -1.20 12.21
C ILE A 47 13.64 -1.19 12.40
N GLU A 48 14.40 -0.66 11.44
CA GLU A 48 15.86 -0.59 11.48
C GLU A 48 16.34 0.26 12.67
N ALA A 49 15.70 1.42 12.89
CA ALA A 49 16.01 2.32 14.00
C ALA A 49 15.44 1.85 15.36
N LYS A 50 14.70 0.74 15.40
CA LYS A 50 13.92 0.28 16.56
C LYS A 50 12.92 1.32 17.08
N ASP A 51 12.44 2.19 16.20
CA ASP A 51 11.39 3.17 16.45
C ASP A 51 10.02 2.60 16.07
N ALA A 52 9.37 1.99 17.07
CA ALA A 52 8.05 1.38 16.89
C ALA A 52 6.95 2.40 16.54
N GLU A 53 7.09 3.67 16.95
CA GLU A 53 6.13 4.71 16.63
C GLU A 53 6.25 5.15 15.17
N LEU A 54 7.49 5.23 14.65
CA LEU A 54 7.73 5.49 13.22
C LEU A 54 7.19 4.34 12.36
N ALA A 55 7.48 3.09 12.73
CA ALA A 55 7.01 1.92 12.00
C ALA A 55 5.47 1.84 11.98
N PHE A 56 4.83 2.04 13.14
CA PHE A 56 3.37 2.09 13.24
C PHE A 56 2.78 3.21 12.37
N ARG A 57 3.38 4.41 12.38
CA ARG A 57 2.90 5.55 11.58
C ARG A 57 3.01 5.28 10.09
N GLY A 58 4.10 4.66 9.65
CA GLY A 58 4.28 4.20 8.27
C GLY A 58 3.19 3.22 7.87
N ALA A 59 2.98 2.15 8.66
CA ALA A 59 1.95 1.13 8.38
C ALA A 59 0.54 1.74 8.34
N HIS A 60 0.21 2.59 9.31
CA HIS A 60 -1.09 3.27 9.37
C HIS A 60 -1.33 4.19 8.16
N THR A 61 -0.29 4.89 7.70
CA THR A 61 -0.37 5.77 6.54
C THR A 61 -0.54 4.97 5.26
N LEU A 62 0.26 3.92 5.07
CA LEU A 62 0.16 3.01 3.93
C LEU A 62 -1.23 2.40 3.81
N LYS A 63 -1.79 1.93 4.93
CA LYS A 63 -3.17 1.44 5.04
C LYS A 63 -4.18 2.47 4.53
N GLY A 64 -4.07 3.72 4.99
CA GLY A 64 -4.99 4.79 4.60
C GLY A 64 -4.91 5.12 3.11
N VAL A 65 -3.69 5.20 2.57
CA VAL A 65 -3.46 5.42 1.13
C VAL A 65 -4.06 4.29 0.30
N CYS A 66 -3.78 3.04 0.66
CA CYS A 66 -4.29 1.87 -0.07
C CYS A 66 -5.82 1.78 -0.03
N SER A 67 -6.45 2.14 1.09
CA SER A 67 -7.91 2.21 1.22
C SER A 67 -8.51 3.24 0.24
N ASN A 68 -7.93 4.44 0.16
CA ASN A 68 -8.39 5.51 -0.72
C ASN A 68 -8.22 5.16 -2.21
N LEU A 69 -7.18 4.42 -2.55
CA LEU A 69 -6.87 4.00 -3.92
C LEU A 69 -7.48 2.64 -4.31
N GLY A 70 -8.09 1.93 -3.36
CA GLY A 70 -8.66 0.59 -3.56
C GLY A 70 -7.64 -0.50 -3.89
N PHE A 71 -6.42 -0.37 -3.38
CA PHE A 71 -5.37 -1.38 -3.52
C PHE A 71 -5.61 -2.52 -2.53
N THR A 72 -6.66 -3.30 -2.76
CA THR A 72 -7.27 -4.23 -1.80
C THR A 72 -6.27 -5.14 -1.10
N LYS A 73 -5.40 -5.84 -1.84
CA LYS A 73 -4.41 -6.75 -1.25
C LYS A 73 -3.40 -6.05 -0.37
N LEU A 74 -2.85 -4.92 -0.83
CA LEU A 74 -1.90 -4.14 -0.03
C LEU A 74 -2.58 -3.47 1.18
N PHE A 75 -3.83 -3.06 1.05
CA PHE A 75 -4.64 -2.59 2.17
C PHE A 75 -4.83 -3.66 3.25
N GLU A 76 -5.19 -4.90 2.86
CA GLU A 76 -5.36 -6.01 3.78
C GLU A 76 -4.09 -6.27 4.59
N GLU A 77 -2.94 -6.41 3.92
CA GLU A 77 -1.66 -6.71 4.58
C GLU A 77 -1.14 -5.53 5.41
N SER A 78 -1.21 -4.30 4.90
CA SER A 78 -0.80 -3.10 5.67
C SER A 78 -1.71 -2.87 6.87
N SER A 79 -2.99 -3.23 6.80
CA SER A 79 -3.89 -3.20 7.95
C SER A 79 -3.49 -4.22 9.01
N LYS A 80 -3.16 -5.47 8.64
CA LYS A 80 -2.67 -6.46 9.61
C LYS A 80 -1.40 -5.99 10.32
N LEU A 81 -0.43 -5.47 9.56
CA LEU A 81 0.79 -4.92 10.12
C LEU A 81 0.51 -3.74 11.06
N THR A 82 -0.42 -2.86 10.69
CA THR A 82 -0.87 -1.75 11.55
C THR A 82 -1.44 -2.25 12.88
N GLU A 83 -2.23 -3.33 12.87
CA GLU A 83 -2.78 -3.90 14.11
C GLU A 83 -1.70 -4.52 15.00
N ILE A 84 -0.74 -5.24 14.41
CA ILE A 84 0.40 -5.81 15.16
C ILE A 84 1.22 -4.70 15.82
N LEU A 85 1.53 -3.63 15.09
CA LEU A 85 2.33 -2.51 15.57
C LEU A 85 1.52 -1.53 16.44
N ARG A 86 0.21 -1.74 16.65
CA ARG A 86 -0.66 -0.82 17.42
C ARG A 86 -0.19 -0.64 18.85
N GLY A 87 0.46 -1.64 19.44
CA GLY A 87 1.06 -1.55 20.78
C GLY A 87 2.30 -0.66 20.86
N ARG A 88 2.86 -0.22 19.72
CA ARG A 88 4.19 0.42 19.62
C ARG A 88 5.29 -0.50 20.16
N GLU A 89 5.17 -1.77 19.78
CA GLU A 89 6.15 -2.80 20.06
C GLU A 89 6.53 -3.48 18.73
N LEU A 90 7.83 -3.69 18.51
CA LEU A 90 8.34 -4.41 17.34
C LEU A 90 8.42 -5.90 17.65
N VAL A 91 7.26 -6.54 17.82
CA VAL A 91 7.15 -7.97 18.16
C VAL A 91 6.15 -8.66 17.23
N GLY A 92 6.55 -9.77 16.61
CA GLY A 92 5.67 -10.60 15.79
C GLY A 92 5.20 -9.94 14.49
N TYR A 93 5.95 -8.96 13.98
CA TYR A 93 5.61 -8.20 12.77
C TYR A 93 6.22 -8.82 11.51
N GLU A 94 7.18 -9.74 11.63
CA GLU A 94 8.06 -10.18 10.56
C GLU A 94 7.30 -10.85 9.41
N GLU A 95 6.34 -11.73 9.73
CA GLU A 95 5.50 -12.39 8.72
C GLU A 95 4.58 -11.38 8.00
N ALA A 96 3.96 -10.48 8.77
CA ALA A 96 3.10 -9.44 8.19
C ALA A 96 3.90 -8.45 7.32
N LEU A 97 5.12 -8.10 7.71
CA LEU A 97 6.00 -7.25 6.93
C LEU A 97 6.37 -7.91 5.60
N ALA A 98 6.70 -9.21 5.60
CA ALA A 98 7.03 -9.94 4.38
C ALA A 98 5.86 -9.95 3.38
N GLU A 99 4.62 -10.14 3.85
CA GLU A 99 3.45 -10.04 2.97
C GLU A 99 3.18 -8.60 2.51
N VAL A 100 3.41 -7.58 3.36
CA VAL A 100 3.36 -6.18 2.93
C VAL A 100 4.38 -5.88 1.83
N GLU A 101 5.64 -6.29 1.99
CA GLU A 101 6.71 -6.10 1.01
C GLU A 101 6.36 -6.73 -0.34
N LYS A 102 5.91 -7.98 -0.31
CA LYS A 102 5.46 -8.70 -1.51
C LYS A 102 4.33 -7.98 -2.24
N GLN A 103 3.27 -7.57 -1.52
CA GLN A 103 2.15 -6.85 -2.14
C GLN A 103 2.55 -5.45 -2.60
N TYR A 104 3.44 -4.78 -1.87
CA TYR A 104 3.98 -3.47 -2.25
C TYR A 104 4.75 -3.55 -3.56
N GLN A 105 5.60 -4.56 -3.72
CA GLN A 105 6.36 -4.79 -4.95
C GLN A 105 5.44 -5.09 -6.15
N ILE A 106 4.45 -5.97 -5.98
CA ILE A 106 3.43 -6.24 -7.01
C ILE A 106 2.72 -4.94 -7.43
N THR A 107 2.33 -4.12 -6.46
CA THR A 107 1.67 -2.82 -6.67
C THR A 107 2.55 -1.86 -7.46
N VAL A 108 3.80 -1.67 -7.02
CA VAL A 108 4.77 -0.77 -7.67
C VAL A 108 5.09 -1.22 -9.10
N ASP A 109 5.30 -2.52 -9.32
CA ASP A 109 5.63 -3.05 -10.64
C ASP A 109 4.45 -2.92 -11.62
N ALA A 110 3.22 -3.15 -11.14
CA ALA A 110 2.03 -2.91 -11.94
C ALA A 110 1.91 -1.43 -12.32
N ILE A 111 2.06 -0.51 -11.37
CA ILE A 111 1.96 0.94 -11.63
C ILE A 111 3.06 1.42 -12.58
N LYS A 112 4.30 0.93 -12.45
CA LYS A 112 5.38 1.25 -13.39
C LYS A 112 5.08 0.77 -14.81
N ALA A 113 4.49 -0.43 -14.98
CA ALA A 113 4.09 -0.94 -16.29
C ALA A 113 2.88 -0.22 -16.90
N LEU A 114 2.14 0.58 -16.12
CA LEU A 114 1.04 1.43 -16.59
C LEU A 114 1.52 2.75 -17.19
N ASP A 115 2.67 3.25 -16.72
CA ASP A 115 3.26 4.53 -17.13
C ASP A 115 4.43 4.37 -18.13
N ALA A 116 4.78 3.13 -18.47
CA ALA A 116 5.70 2.76 -19.54
C ALA A 116 5.02 2.78 -20.91
#